data_AF-A0A2K8UFW6-F1
#
_entry.id   AF-A0A2K8UFW6-F1
#
_cell.length_a   1.000
_cell.length_b   1.000
_cell.length_c   1.000
_cell.angle_alpha   90.00
_cell.angle_beta   90.00
_cell.angle_gamma   90.00
#
_symmetry.space_group_name_H-M   'P 1'
#
loop_
_entity.id
_entity.type
_entity.pdbx_description
1 polymer ?
#
loop_
_entity_poly.entity_id
_entity_poly.type
_entity_poly.pdbx_seq_one_letter_code
_entity_poly.pdbx_strand_id
1 'polypeptide(L)'
;MERPRPLDLQVVLPRVLLALEQIRDRAMEPERRLAMLRALKDQVEQIQAALPPRRSADREWRAPSAAPSQEERLNRAWCGNLQHLLRDLGHPRSVGQARFAVYREWVLRQLLKDLGRAAEAAVRAQVHAAPGTWQGLHDLFVYLDGRDELAGTAAAGPRRFNPGNEYKRLLLLGALGDYTDAARILPELGPRLRDWAAAAVLRRDVRVVGESALLRLDPSKDAPPYRARPGDDQPYHGWVLEPPAAYTGALSLYPLAERRLLAAA
;
A
#
# COMPACT_ATOMS: atom_id res chain seq x y z
N MET A 1 0.37 -15.92 30.90
CA MET A 1 0.10 -15.67 29.47
C MET A 1 -0.38 -16.96 28.86
N GLU A 2 -1.68 -17.10 28.64
CA GLU A 2 -2.25 -18.28 27.98
C GLU A 2 -1.82 -18.28 26.50
N ARG A 3 -1.31 -19.43 26.01
CA ARG A 3 -1.00 -19.57 24.59
C ARG A 3 -2.32 -19.49 23.80
N PRO A 4 -2.43 -18.62 22.79
CA PRO A 4 -3.63 -18.56 21.96
C PRO A 4 -3.87 -19.93 21.33
N ARG A 5 -5.12 -20.41 21.40
CA ARG A 5 -5.52 -21.67 20.76
C ARG A 5 -5.21 -21.59 19.26
N PRO A 6 -4.72 -22.68 18.64
CA PRO A 6 -4.48 -22.68 17.20
C PRO A 6 -5.80 -22.38 16.47
N LEU A 7 -5.78 -21.34 15.64
CA LEU A 7 -6.93 -20.95 14.82
C LEU A 7 -7.17 -22.02 13.77
N ASP A 8 -8.36 -22.60 13.73
CA ASP A 8 -8.76 -23.49 12.64
C ASP A 8 -9.07 -22.65 11.40
N LEU A 9 -8.02 -22.43 10.59
CA LEU A 9 -8.11 -21.65 9.36
C LEU A 9 -9.13 -22.22 8.36
N GLN A 10 -9.36 -23.54 8.36
CA GLN A 10 -10.29 -24.18 7.42
C GLN A 10 -11.74 -23.76 7.70
N VAL A 11 -12.07 -23.49 8.98
CA VAL A 11 -13.41 -23.07 9.40
C VAL A 11 -13.53 -21.54 9.42
N VAL A 12 -12.53 -20.85 9.96
CA VAL A 12 -12.65 -19.41 10.24
C VAL A 12 -12.52 -18.55 8.98
N LEU A 13 -11.59 -18.87 8.07
CA LEU A 13 -11.36 -18.06 6.88
C LEU A 13 -12.60 -17.98 5.96
N PRO A 14 -13.27 -19.09 5.58
CA PRO A 14 -14.46 -19.00 4.73
C PRO A 14 -15.58 -18.19 5.37
N ARG A 15 -15.77 -18.30 6.69
CA ARG A 15 -16.76 -17.53 7.43
C ARG A 15 -16.46 -16.03 7.41
N VAL A 16 -15.20 -15.64 7.62
CA VAL A 16 -14.78 -14.23 7.55
C VAL A 16 -14.93 -13.68 6.14
N LEU A 17 -14.52 -14.44 5.11
CA LEU A 17 -14.71 -14.04 3.71
C LEU A 17 -16.19 -13.80 3.38
N LEU A 18 -17.05 -14.74 3.74
CA LEU A 18 -18.50 -14.61 3.52
C LEU A 18 -19.06 -13.38 4.25
N ALA A 19 -18.63 -13.13 5.49
CA ALA A 19 -19.07 -11.95 6.24
C ALA A 19 -18.62 -10.64 5.56
N LEU A 20 -17.39 -10.58 5.04
CA LEU A 20 -16.89 -9.42 4.29
C LEU A 20 -17.64 -9.21 2.97
N GLU A 21 -17.98 -10.28 2.26
CA GLU A 21 -18.80 -10.22 1.04
C GLU A 21 -20.22 -9.69 1.36
N GLN A 22 -20.85 -10.21 2.42
CA GLN A 22 -22.16 -9.72 2.87
C GLN A 22 -22.13 -8.26 3.30
N ILE A 23 -21.07 -7.80 3.96
CA ILE A 23 -20.91 -6.38 4.30
C ILE A 23 -20.80 -5.56 3.01
N ARG A 24 -19.98 -6.00 2.05
CA ARG A 24 -19.74 -5.27 0.79
C ARG A 24 -21.03 -5.06 0.01
N ASP A 25 -21.83 -6.11 -0.14
CA ASP A 25 -22.96 -6.13 -1.06
C ASP A 25 -24.25 -5.55 -0.44
N ARG A 26 -24.25 -5.30 0.88
CA ARG A 26 -25.41 -4.74 1.59
C ARG A 26 -25.30 -3.21 1.70
N ALA A 27 -26.39 -2.53 1.33
CA ALA A 27 -26.60 -1.11 1.65
C ALA A 27 -26.80 -0.94 3.17
N MET A 28 -25.99 -0.10 3.80
CA MET A 28 -26.04 0.16 5.24
C MET A 28 -25.42 1.51 5.58
N GLU A 29 -25.81 2.06 6.73
CA GLU A 29 -25.22 3.28 7.26
C GLU A 29 -23.71 3.11 7.56
N PRO A 30 -22.89 4.16 7.36
CA PRO A 30 -21.44 4.09 7.55
C PRO A 30 -21.03 3.63 8.95
N GLU A 31 -21.75 4.05 9.99
CA GLU A 31 -21.47 3.65 11.38
C GLU A 31 -21.68 2.14 11.60
N ARG A 32 -22.73 1.58 10.99
CA ARG A 32 -23.01 0.15 11.06
C ARG A 32 -21.94 -0.64 10.31
N ARG A 33 -21.56 -0.19 9.11
CA ARG A 33 -20.47 -0.78 8.32
C ARG A 33 -19.17 -0.78 9.13
N LEU A 34 -18.82 0.35 9.73
CA LEU A 34 -17.63 0.48 10.58
C LEU A 34 -17.67 -0.48 11.77
N ALA A 35 -18.80 -0.57 12.49
CA ALA A 35 -18.92 -1.45 13.64
C ALA A 35 -18.69 -2.92 13.27
N MET A 36 -19.26 -3.36 12.14
CA MET A 36 -19.05 -4.73 11.63
C MET A 36 -17.60 -4.98 11.22
N LEU A 37 -16.97 -4.03 10.51
CA LEU A 37 -15.56 -4.16 10.12
C LEU A 37 -14.62 -4.16 11.34
N ARG A 38 -14.89 -3.34 12.36
CA ARG A 38 -14.15 -3.36 13.63
C ARG A 38 -14.27 -4.70 14.35
N ALA A 39 -15.46 -5.30 14.37
CA ALA A 39 -15.68 -6.60 14.97
C ALA A 39 -14.90 -7.73 14.26
N LEU A 40 -14.64 -7.58 12.95
CA LEU A 40 -13.89 -8.56 12.16
C LEU A 40 -12.37 -8.33 12.16
N LYS A 41 -11.91 -7.12 12.52
CA LYS A 41 -10.49 -6.70 12.42
C LYS A 41 -9.53 -7.74 12.99
N ASP A 42 -9.72 -8.15 14.23
CA ASP A 42 -8.76 -9.03 14.91
C ASP A 42 -8.75 -10.44 14.30
N GLN A 43 -9.89 -10.92 13.78
CA GLN A 43 -9.96 -12.18 13.05
C GLN A 43 -9.21 -12.08 11.72
N VAL A 44 -9.39 -10.98 10.98
CA VAL A 44 -8.65 -10.72 9.74
C VAL A 44 -7.15 -10.71 10.01
N GLU A 45 -6.70 -10.00 11.05
CA GLU A 45 -5.29 -9.93 11.42
C GLU A 45 -4.71 -11.29 11.84
N GLN A 46 -5.47 -12.09 12.61
CA GLN A 46 -5.06 -13.44 12.99
C GLN A 46 -4.95 -14.37 11.79
N ILE A 47 -5.92 -14.33 10.86
CA ILE A 47 -5.87 -15.12 9.64
C ILE A 47 -4.65 -14.72 8.80
N GLN A 48 -4.45 -13.42 8.56
CA GLN A 48 -3.31 -12.91 7.79
C GLN A 48 -1.97 -13.33 8.41
N ALA A 49 -1.85 -13.34 9.74
CA ALA A 49 -0.63 -13.77 10.43
C ALA A 49 -0.40 -15.30 10.36
N ALA A 50 -1.46 -16.09 10.22
CA ALA A 50 -1.40 -17.55 10.19
C ALA A 50 -1.32 -18.13 8.76
N LEU A 51 -1.63 -17.34 7.73
CA LEU A 51 -1.47 -17.75 6.35
C LEU A 51 0.03 -17.90 5.99
N PRO A 52 0.42 -18.96 5.27
CA PRO A 52 1.81 -19.13 4.88
C PRO A 52 2.23 -18.02 3.90
N PRO A 53 3.46 -17.48 4.03
CA PRO A 53 3.96 -16.49 3.09
C PRO A 53 4.02 -17.10 1.68
N ARG A 54 3.78 -16.27 0.66
CA ARG A 54 3.96 -16.67 -0.74
C ARG A 54 5.36 -17.23 -0.95
N ARG A 55 5.45 -18.48 -1.40
CA ARG A 55 6.74 -19.11 -1.71
C ARG A 55 7.26 -18.54 -3.02
N SER A 56 8.51 -18.12 -3.02
CA SER A 56 9.22 -17.58 -4.20
C SER A 56 9.33 -18.55 -5.38
N ALA A 57 8.97 -19.83 -5.21
CA ALA A 57 8.91 -20.82 -6.29
C ALA A 57 7.77 -20.54 -7.29
N ASP A 58 6.78 -19.71 -6.94
CA ASP A 58 5.80 -19.15 -7.89
C ASP A 58 6.39 -18.00 -8.75
N ARG A 59 7.73 -17.86 -8.81
CA ARG A 59 8.46 -16.90 -9.66
C ARG A 59 8.19 -17.08 -11.15
N GLU A 60 7.86 -18.29 -11.55
CA GLU A 60 7.43 -18.57 -12.91
C GLU A 60 6.02 -18.02 -13.07
N TRP A 61 5.94 -16.91 -13.82
CA TRP A 61 4.73 -16.34 -14.40
C TRP A 61 3.49 -17.18 -14.16
N ARG A 62 2.79 -16.94 -13.05
CA ARG A 62 1.40 -17.36 -13.00
C ARG A 62 0.73 -16.61 -14.14
N ALA A 63 0.35 -17.36 -15.17
CA ALA A 63 -0.50 -16.88 -16.22
C ALA A 63 -1.67 -16.08 -15.59
N PRO A 64 -2.19 -15.03 -16.23
CA PRO A 64 -3.32 -14.23 -15.74
C PRO A 64 -4.58 -15.03 -15.32
N SER A 65 -4.61 -16.34 -15.60
CA SER A 65 -5.67 -17.30 -15.33
C SER A 65 -5.58 -18.04 -13.98
N ALA A 66 -4.52 -17.87 -13.16
CA ALA A 66 -4.47 -18.56 -11.87
C ALA A 66 -5.48 -17.96 -10.87
N ALA A 67 -6.29 -18.81 -10.23
CA ALA A 67 -7.22 -18.38 -9.21
C ALA A 67 -6.48 -17.63 -8.07
N PRO A 68 -7.06 -16.53 -7.53
CA PRO A 68 -6.41 -15.75 -6.49
C PRO A 68 -6.19 -16.60 -5.23
N SER A 69 -5.05 -16.41 -4.57
CA SER A 69 -4.78 -17.11 -3.30
C SER A 69 -5.78 -16.70 -2.22
N GLN A 70 -5.94 -17.53 -1.20
CA GLN A 70 -6.80 -17.21 -0.05
C GLN A 70 -6.43 -15.88 0.62
N GLU A 71 -5.14 -15.59 0.73
CA GLU A 71 -4.61 -14.31 1.21
C GLU A 71 -5.04 -13.13 0.32
N GLU A 72 -4.92 -13.26 -1.01
CA GLU A 72 -5.35 -12.21 -1.95
C GLU A 72 -6.85 -11.97 -1.86
N ARG A 73 -7.64 -13.04 -1.76
CA ARG A 73 -9.10 -12.94 -1.60
C ARG A 73 -9.45 -12.19 -0.31
N LEU A 74 -8.81 -12.53 0.80
CA LEU A 74 -9.03 -11.86 2.09
C LEU A 74 -8.63 -10.38 2.02
N ASN A 75 -7.43 -10.09 1.54
CA ASN A 75 -6.94 -8.71 1.41
C ASN A 75 -7.81 -7.87 0.50
N ARG A 76 -8.24 -8.42 -0.65
CA ARG A 76 -9.16 -7.73 -1.58
C ARG A 76 -10.52 -7.47 -0.95
N ALA A 77 -11.11 -8.46 -0.27
CA ALA A 77 -12.41 -8.30 0.39
C ALA A 77 -12.35 -7.28 1.54
N TRP A 78 -11.29 -7.33 2.34
CA TRP A 78 -11.07 -6.41 3.45
C TRP A 78 -10.80 -4.98 2.98
N CYS A 79 -9.81 -4.78 2.11
CA CYS A 79 -9.46 -3.46 1.60
C CYS A 79 -10.61 -2.85 0.77
N GLY A 80 -11.32 -3.65 -0.03
CA GLY A 80 -12.47 -3.17 -0.79
C GLY A 80 -13.60 -2.64 0.11
N ASN A 81 -13.90 -3.32 1.21
CA ASN A 81 -14.88 -2.84 2.20
C ASN A 81 -14.43 -1.55 2.88
N LEU A 82 -13.14 -1.45 3.24
CA LEU A 82 -12.58 -0.24 3.84
C LEU A 82 -12.58 0.94 2.87
N GLN A 83 -12.25 0.72 1.59
CA GLN A 83 -12.33 1.74 0.54
C GLN A 83 -13.76 2.23 0.33
N HIS A 84 -14.74 1.31 0.31
CA HIS A 84 -16.16 1.66 0.24
C HIS A 84 -16.54 2.56 1.42
N LEU A 85 -16.24 2.12 2.65
CA LEU A 85 -16.51 2.92 3.85
C LEU A 85 -15.80 4.29 3.81
N LEU A 86 -14.57 4.36 3.29
CA LEU A 86 -13.84 5.62 3.16
C LEU A 86 -14.57 6.61 2.23
N ARG A 87 -15.13 6.12 1.11
CA ARG A 87 -15.94 6.94 0.19
C ARG A 87 -17.24 7.40 0.86
N ASP A 88 -17.92 6.51 1.60
CA ASP A 88 -19.15 6.85 2.34
C ASP A 88 -18.90 7.97 3.38
N LEU A 89 -17.80 7.85 4.14
CA LEU A 89 -17.36 8.86 5.11
C LEU A 89 -16.88 10.15 4.43
N GLY A 90 -16.53 10.09 3.15
CA GLY A 90 -16.13 11.24 2.35
C GLY A 90 -17.30 12.06 1.78
N HIS A 91 -18.53 11.55 1.79
CA HIS A 91 -19.68 12.24 1.21
C HIS A 91 -19.95 13.59 1.93
N PRO A 92 -20.38 14.66 1.24
CA PRO A 92 -20.67 15.96 1.85
C PRO A 92 -21.56 15.94 3.11
N ARG A 93 -22.48 14.97 3.24
CA ARG A 93 -23.34 14.79 4.41
C ARG A 93 -22.57 14.39 5.68
N SER A 94 -21.38 13.83 5.50
CA SER A 94 -20.47 13.36 6.55
C SER A 94 -19.39 14.39 6.88
N VAL A 95 -19.17 15.39 6.01
CA VAL A 95 -18.15 16.42 6.20
C VAL A 95 -18.57 17.38 7.32
N GLY A 96 -17.69 17.60 8.30
CA GLY A 96 -17.93 18.50 9.44
C GLY A 96 -18.32 17.82 10.76
N GLN A 97 -18.60 16.50 10.76
CA GLN A 97 -18.86 15.76 12.00
C GLN A 97 -17.56 15.21 12.59
N ALA A 98 -17.18 15.65 13.79
CA ALA A 98 -15.94 15.24 14.46
C ALA A 98 -15.79 13.70 14.59
N ARG A 99 -16.89 12.99 14.84
CA ARG A 99 -16.90 11.51 14.91
C ARG A 99 -16.48 10.84 13.60
N PHE A 100 -16.85 11.41 12.45
CA PHE A 100 -16.51 10.86 11.15
C PHE A 100 -15.04 11.08 10.79
N ALA A 101 -14.40 12.13 11.32
CA ALA A 101 -12.95 12.29 11.23
C ALA A 101 -12.22 11.14 11.93
N VAL A 102 -12.65 10.74 13.14
CA VAL A 102 -12.08 9.60 13.88
C VAL A 102 -12.29 8.28 13.11
N TYR A 103 -13.47 8.09 12.52
CA TYR A 103 -13.76 6.89 11.73
C TYR A 103 -12.90 6.82 10.47
N ARG A 104 -12.78 7.94 9.77
CA ARG A 104 -11.95 8.08 8.58
C ARG A 104 -10.47 7.82 8.90
N GLU A 105 -9.95 8.38 9.99
CA GLU A 105 -8.57 8.11 10.42
C GLU A 105 -8.36 6.61 10.67
N TRP A 106 -9.29 5.95 11.37
CA TRP A 106 -9.22 4.52 11.61
C TRP A 106 -9.18 3.72 10.29
N VAL A 107 -10.05 4.06 9.33
CA VAL A 107 -10.11 3.39 8.01
C VAL A 107 -8.80 3.59 7.24
N LEU A 108 -8.28 4.82 7.17
CA LEU A 108 -7.02 5.13 6.49
C LEU A 108 -5.85 4.33 7.10
N ARG A 109 -5.79 4.24 8.43
CA ARG A 109 -4.77 3.46 9.13
C ARG A 109 -4.83 1.98 8.77
N GLN A 110 -6.03 1.39 8.71
CA GLN A 110 -6.16 -0.02 8.32
C GLN A 110 -5.75 -0.23 6.86
N LEU A 111 -6.25 0.60 5.93
CA LEU A 111 -5.90 0.49 4.51
C LEU A 111 -4.38 0.61 4.26
N LEU A 112 -3.73 1.63 4.81
CA LEU A 112 -2.29 1.82 4.65
C LEU A 112 -1.48 0.70 5.33
N LYS A 113 -1.96 0.17 6.45
CA LYS A 113 -1.33 -0.97 7.13
C LYS A 113 -1.38 -2.23 6.26
N ASP A 114 -2.55 -2.59 5.77
CA ASP A 114 -2.75 -3.86 5.04
C ASP A 114 -2.14 -3.83 3.64
N LEU A 115 -2.35 -2.75 2.89
CA LEU A 115 -1.68 -2.54 1.60
C LEU A 115 -0.16 -2.44 1.79
N GLY A 116 0.29 -1.79 2.86
CA GLY A 116 1.70 -1.70 3.21
C GLY A 116 2.33 -3.04 3.52
N ARG A 117 1.63 -3.92 4.26
CA ARG A 117 2.08 -5.29 4.52
C ARG A 117 2.21 -6.10 3.22
N ALA A 118 1.23 -6.00 2.33
CA ALA A 118 1.26 -6.68 1.04
C ALA A 118 2.43 -6.19 0.17
N ALA A 119 2.66 -4.87 0.11
CA ALA A 119 3.80 -4.29 -0.60
C ALA A 119 5.14 -4.71 0.01
N GLU A 120 5.28 -4.68 1.34
CA GLU A 120 6.49 -5.10 2.04
C GLU A 120 6.81 -6.57 1.80
N ALA A 121 5.80 -7.45 1.88
CA ALA A 121 5.96 -8.88 1.61
C ALA A 121 6.45 -9.11 0.17
N ALA A 122 5.89 -8.40 -0.80
CA ALA A 122 6.29 -8.48 -2.20
C ALA A 122 7.73 -8.01 -2.42
N VAL A 123 8.11 -6.87 -1.84
CA VAL A 123 9.48 -6.32 -1.90
C VAL A 123 10.47 -7.29 -1.26
N ARG A 124 10.19 -7.81 -0.07
CA ARG A 124 11.06 -8.77 0.64
C ARG A 124 11.25 -10.06 -0.16
N ALA A 125 10.19 -10.56 -0.80
CA ALA A 125 10.25 -11.76 -1.62
C ALA A 125 10.77 -11.51 -3.04
N GLN A 126 10.97 -10.25 -3.44
CA GLN A 126 11.32 -9.79 -4.79
C GLN A 126 10.38 -10.33 -5.88
N VAL A 127 9.08 -10.32 -5.57
CA VAL A 127 7.98 -10.71 -6.47
C VAL A 127 7.06 -9.52 -6.72
N HIS A 128 6.19 -9.61 -7.72
CA HIS A 128 5.13 -8.63 -7.90
C HIS A 128 4.17 -8.66 -6.72
N ALA A 129 3.71 -7.47 -6.31
CA ALA A 129 2.65 -7.37 -5.33
C ALA A 129 1.37 -8.02 -5.87
N ALA A 130 0.48 -8.43 -4.95
CA ALA A 130 -0.82 -8.96 -5.34
C ALA A 130 -1.56 -7.92 -6.20
N PRO A 131 -2.27 -8.35 -7.27
CA PRO A 131 -3.00 -7.43 -8.14
C PRO A 131 -3.96 -6.52 -7.35
N GLY A 132 -3.88 -5.22 -7.61
CA GLY A 132 -4.62 -4.13 -6.99
C GLY A 132 -3.96 -3.53 -5.75
N THR A 133 -2.79 -4.01 -5.32
CA THR A 133 -2.10 -3.48 -4.12
C THR A 133 -1.64 -2.05 -4.33
N TRP A 134 -0.94 -1.78 -5.44
CA TRP A 134 -0.43 -0.45 -5.74
C TRP A 134 -1.57 0.45 -6.20
N GLN A 135 -2.48 -0.06 -7.03
CA GLN A 135 -3.67 0.70 -7.43
C GLN A 135 -4.48 1.15 -6.20
N GLY A 136 -4.67 0.28 -5.20
CA GLY A 136 -5.33 0.65 -3.95
C GLY A 136 -4.60 1.75 -3.19
N LEU A 137 -3.27 1.79 -3.23
CA LEU A 137 -2.46 2.88 -2.66
C LEU A 137 -2.58 4.17 -3.48
N HIS A 138 -2.60 4.08 -4.81
CA HIS A 138 -2.77 5.24 -5.69
C HIS A 138 -4.18 5.84 -5.60
N ASP A 139 -5.21 5.01 -5.47
CA ASP A 139 -6.59 5.45 -5.24
C ASP A 139 -6.70 6.24 -3.91
N LEU A 140 -6.00 5.78 -2.87
CA LEU A 140 -5.89 6.51 -1.60
C LEU A 140 -5.19 7.85 -1.79
N PHE A 141 -4.12 7.86 -2.57
CA PHE A 141 -3.41 9.09 -2.91
C PHE A 141 -4.34 10.10 -3.60
N VAL A 142 -5.06 9.70 -4.66
CA VAL A 142 -6.03 10.57 -5.35
C VAL A 142 -7.11 11.05 -4.40
N TYR A 143 -7.61 10.19 -3.52
CA TYR A 143 -8.58 10.55 -2.48
C TYR A 143 -8.05 11.61 -1.50
N LEU A 144 -6.77 11.53 -1.12
CA LEU A 144 -6.12 12.47 -0.21
C LEU A 144 -5.74 13.79 -0.90
N ASP A 145 -5.30 13.73 -2.17
CA ASP A 145 -4.95 14.88 -3.00
C ASP A 145 -6.14 15.82 -3.17
N GLY A 146 -7.29 15.28 -3.57
CA GLY A 146 -8.53 16.05 -3.74
C GLY A 146 -9.11 16.65 -2.45
N ARG A 147 -8.43 16.48 -1.30
CA ARG A 147 -8.80 17.02 0.01
C ARG A 147 -7.69 17.87 0.65
N ASP A 148 -6.59 18.12 -0.05
CA ASP A 148 -5.40 18.81 0.46
C ASP A 148 -4.77 18.13 1.70
N GLU A 149 -4.94 16.81 1.84
CA GLU A 149 -4.47 16.06 3.02
C GLU A 149 -3.12 15.37 2.82
N LEU A 150 -2.51 15.53 1.64
CA LEU A 150 -1.19 14.98 1.32
C LEU A 150 -0.04 15.70 2.02
N ALA A 151 -0.16 17.02 2.21
CA ALA A 151 0.87 17.82 2.89
C ALA A 151 0.92 17.52 4.40
N GLY A 152 -0.11 16.85 4.93
CA GLY A 152 -0.41 16.84 6.36
C GLY A 152 -0.96 18.19 6.79
N THR A 153 -1.95 18.19 7.68
CA THR A 153 -2.37 19.44 8.32
C THR A 153 -1.16 19.98 9.10
N ALA A 154 -0.67 21.18 8.77
CA ALA A 154 0.44 21.83 9.48
C ALA A 154 0.24 21.93 11.01
N ALA A 155 -1.01 21.74 11.48
CA ALA A 155 -1.42 21.70 12.89
C ALA A 155 -1.23 20.32 13.58
N ALA A 156 -0.80 19.28 12.88
CA ALA A 156 -0.60 17.96 13.46
C ALA A 156 0.85 17.81 13.90
N GLY A 157 1.11 18.00 15.20
CA GLY A 157 2.44 17.79 15.77
C GLY A 157 3.04 16.40 15.43
N PRO A 158 4.37 16.21 15.63
CA PRO A 158 5.17 15.08 15.12
C PRO A 158 4.72 13.66 15.55
N ARG A 159 3.71 13.54 16.42
CA ARG A 159 3.15 12.27 16.92
C ARG A 159 1.79 11.88 16.34
N ARG A 160 1.16 12.73 15.52
CA ARG A 160 -0.14 12.42 14.91
C ARG A 160 0.05 11.68 13.58
N PHE A 161 -0.89 10.81 13.25
CA PHE A 161 -0.86 10.05 11.99
C PHE A 161 -1.04 10.99 10.82
N ASN A 162 -0.13 10.87 9.85
CA ASN A 162 -0.15 11.62 8.61
C ASN A 162 -0.24 10.62 7.45
N PRO A 163 -1.41 10.51 6.78
CA PRO A 163 -1.60 9.55 5.70
C PRO A 163 -0.71 9.83 4.50
N GLY A 164 -0.37 11.10 4.22
CA GLY A 164 0.57 11.47 3.16
C GLY A 164 1.99 10.98 3.42
N ASN A 165 2.46 11.07 4.67
CA ASN A 165 3.78 10.51 5.05
C ASN A 165 3.78 8.98 5.00
N GLU A 166 2.71 8.32 5.44
CA GLU A 166 2.61 6.86 5.30
C GLU A 166 2.56 6.41 3.84
N TYR A 167 1.85 7.15 2.99
CA TYR A 167 1.84 6.90 1.55
C TYR A 167 3.25 7.03 0.94
N LYS A 168 3.95 8.15 1.20
CA LYS A 168 5.34 8.35 0.76
C LYS A 168 6.27 7.25 1.29
N ARG A 169 6.08 6.78 2.52
CA ARG A 169 6.84 5.67 3.10
C ARG A 169 6.66 4.39 2.28
N LEU A 170 5.43 4.07 1.87
CA LEU A 170 5.13 2.90 1.05
C LEU A 170 5.66 3.05 -0.38
N LEU A 171 5.68 4.26 -0.93
CA LEU A 171 6.33 4.55 -2.21
C LEU A 171 7.85 4.30 -2.15
N LEU A 172 8.53 4.82 -1.12
CA LEU A 172 9.97 4.59 -0.91
C LEU A 172 10.28 3.10 -0.67
N LEU A 173 9.39 2.39 0.02
CA LEU A 173 9.47 0.93 0.18
C LEU A 173 9.34 0.21 -1.16
N GLY A 174 8.35 0.58 -1.98
CA GLY A 174 8.13 -0.01 -3.30
C GLY A 174 9.34 0.15 -4.22
N ALA A 175 9.97 1.33 -4.21
CA ALA A 175 11.19 1.59 -4.98
C ALA A 175 12.38 0.72 -4.55
N LEU A 176 12.39 0.11 -3.36
CA LEU A 176 13.41 -0.87 -2.98
C LEU A 176 13.31 -2.15 -3.82
N GLY A 177 12.16 -2.44 -4.41
CA GLY A 177 11.97 -3.58 -5.30
C GLY A 177 12.82 -3.53 -6.57
N ASP A 178 13.34 -2.36 -6.95
CA ASP A 178 14.26 -2.19 -8.08
C ASP A 178 15.68 -2.72 -7.79
N TYR A 179 16.01 -3.09 -6.55
CA TYR A 179 17.36 -3.50 -6.13
C TYR A 179 17.49 -5.03 -6.03
N THR A 180 18.66 -5.57 -6.39
CA THR A 180 18.91 -7.02 -6.43
C THR A 180 18.85 -7.70 -5.07
N ASP A 181 18.97 -6.95 -3.97
CA ASP A 181 18.96 -7.49 -2.60
C ASP A 181 18.02 -6.73 -1.67
N ALA A 182 16.77 -6.54 -2.12
CA ALA A 182 15.74 -5.87 -1.33
C ALA A 182 15.50 -6.55 0.04
N ALA A 183 15.70 -7.87 0.12
CA ALA A 183 15.56 -8.65 1.35
C ALA A 183 16.60 -8.26 2.42
N ARG A 184 17.83 -7.92 2.02
CA ARG A 184 18.86 -7.38 2.91
C ARG A 184 18.69 -5.90 3.20
N ILE A 185 18.33 -5.11 2.18
CA ILE A 185 18.17 -3.65 2.32
C ILE A 185 17.06 -3.31 3.32
N LEU A 186 15.96 -4.05 3.30
CA LEU A 186 14.77 -3.72 4.08
C LEU A 186 15.00 -3.77 5.60
N PRO A 187 15.62 -4.80 6.20
CA PRO A 187 15.98 -4.78 7.62
C PRO A 187 16.93 -3.63 8.01
N GLU A 188 17.87 -3.27 7.14
CA GLU A 188 18.88 -2.24 7.41
C GLU A 188 18.31 -0.82 7.31
N LEU A 189 17.59 -0.53 6.22
CA LEU A 189 17.11 0.81 5.91
C LEU A 189 15.63 1.03 6.24
N GLY A 190 14.87 -0.04 6.46
CA GLY A 190 13.45 -0.02 6.79
C GLY A 190 13.09 0.92 7.96
N PRO A 191 13.82 0.90 9.08
CA PRO A 191 13.57 1.81 10.19
C PRO A 191 13.66 3.30 9.82
N ARG A 192 14.46 3.64 8.79
CA ARG A 192 14.67 5.02 8.33
C ARG A 192 13.62 5.50 7.34
N LEU A 193 12.82 4.59 6.76
CA LEU A 193 11.82 4.93 5.74
C LEU A 193 10.80 5.96 6.23
N ARG A 194 10.45 5.96 7.52
CA ARG A 194 9.49 6.92 8.08
C ARG A 194 10.03 8.35 8.06
N ASP A 195 11.28 8.53 8.47
CA ASP A 195 11.92 9.85 8.50
C ASP A 195 12.19 10.35 7.08
N TRP A 196 12.62 9.44 6.20
CA TRP A 196 12.80 9.77 4.79
C TRP A 196 11.49 10.13 4.10
N ALA A 197 10.39 9.45 4.42
CA ALA A 197 9.08 9.79 3.88
C ALA A 197 8.60 11.17 4.33
N ALA A 198 8.88 11.57 5.57
CA ALA A 198 8.57 12.91 6.06
C ALA A 198 9.33 13.99 5.28
N ALA A 199 10.59 13.74 4.92
CA ALA A 199 11.42 14.64 4.14
C ALA A 199 11.20 14.56 2.62
N ALA A 200 10.59 13.49 2.12
CA ALA A 200 10.33 13.30 0.70
C ALA A 200 9.23 14.26 0.20
N VAL A 201 9.38 14.73 -1.03
CA VAL A 201 8.46 15.68 -1.66
C VAL A 201 7.80 15.00 -2.84
N LEU A 202 6.47 15.04 -2.89
CA LEU A 202 5.72 14.60 -4.06
C LEU A 202 5.42 15.81 -4.93
N ARG A 203 5.78 15.74 -6.22
CA ARG A 203 5.59 16.83 -7.18
C ARG A 203 4.74 16.34 -8.35
N ARG A 204 3.85 17.21 -8.83
CA ARG A 204 2.99 16.99 -9.98
C ARG A 204 3.57 17.65 -11.23
N ASP A 205 3.24 17.10 -12.40
CA ASP A 205 3.52 17.69 -13.72
C ASP A 205 5.01 17.99 -13.96
N VAL A 206 5.88 17.18 -13.33
CA VAL A 206 7.33 17.33 -13.50
C VAL A 206 7.74 16.64 -14.79
N ARG A 207 8.36 17.42 -15.68
CA ARG A 207 9.01 16.88 -16.87
C ARG A 207 10.39 16.36 -16.50
N VAL A 208 10.60 15.05 -16.62
CA VAL A 208 11.90 14.41 -16.41
C VAL A 208 12.32 13.72 -17.70
N VAL A 209 13.56 13.95 -18.14
CA VAL A 209 14.15 13.33 -19.32
C VAL A 209 15.41 12.59 -18.89
N GLY A 210 15.58 11.35 -19.34
CA GLY A 210 16.73 10.53 -19.01
C GLY A 210 16.81 10.13 -17.53
N GLU A 211 18.02 9.78 -17.11
CA GLU A 211 18.32 9.36 -15.74
C GLU A 211 18.14 10.50 -14.72
N SER A 212 17.53 10.16 -13.59
CA SER A 212 17.29 11.10 -12.51
C SER A 212 17.24 10.37 -11.17
N ALA A 213 17.61 11.07 -10.09
CA ALA A 213 17.41 10.58 -8.73
C ALA A 213 15.93 10.54 -8.33
N LEU A 214 15.06 11.19 -9.12
CA LEU A 214 13.61 11.20 -8.94
C LEU A 214 12.98 9.84 -9.23
N LEU A 215 11.97 9.49 -8.45
CA LEU A 215 11.17 8.28 -8.65
C LEU A 215 9.91 8.66 -9.42
N ARG A 216 9.72 8.07 -10.60
CA ARG A 216 8.54 8.28 -11.45
C ARG A 216 7.36 7.49 -10.88
N LEU A 217 6.18 8.10 -10.84
CA LEU A 217 4.98 7.54 -10.24
C LEU A 217 3.79 7.71 -11.19
N ASP A 218 3.22 6.61 -11.66
CA ASP A 218 2.01 6.63 -12.49
C ASP A 218 0.81 6.13 -11.66
N PRO A 219 -0.04 7.01 -11.11
CA PRO A 219 -1.17 6.61 -10.28
C PRO A 219 -2.24 5.79 -11.02
N SER A 220 -2.17 5.70 -12.35
CA SER A 220 -3.10 4.91 -13.16
C SER A 220 -2.69 3.44 -13.31
N LYS A 221 -1.48 3.10 -12.86
CA LYS A 221 -0.91 1.75 -12.95
C LYS A 221 -0.85 1.09 -11.58
N ASP A 222 -1.10 -0.22 -11.55
CA ASP A 222 -0.86 -1.05 -10.37
C ASP A 222 0.63 -1.38 -10.21
N ALA A 223 1.47 -0.36 -10.02
CA ALA A 223 2.90 -0.50 -9.95
C ALA A 223 3.53 0.43 -8.89
N PRO A 224 4.63 0.02 -8.23
CA PRO A 224 5.39 0.92 -7.38
C PRO A 224 6.01 2.07 -8.20
N PRO A 225 6.48 3.14 -7.53
CA PRO A 225 7.31 4.12 -8.21
C PRO A 225 8.65 3.49 -8.62
N TYR A 226 9.20 3.95 -9.73
CA TYR A 226 10.40 3.38 -10.33
C TYR A 226 11.42 4.47 -10.69
N ARG A 227 12.71 4.10 -10.71
CA ARG A 227 13.76 5.00 -11.19
C ARG A 227 13.76 5.04 -12.71
N ALA A 228 14.04 6.23 -13.27
CA ALA A 228 14.44 6.32 -14.66
C ALA A 228 15.72 5.50 -14.88
N ARG A 229 15.77 4.68 -15.92
CA ARG A 229 16.92 3.85 -16.25
C ARG A 229 17.62 4.37 -17.52
N PRO A 230 18.90 4.01 -17.74
CA PRO A 230 19.57 4.32 -19.00
C PRO A 230 18.74 3.84 -20.20
N GLY A 231 18.53 4.73 -21.18
CA GLY A 231 17.69 4.49 -22.36
C GLY A 231 16.22 4.90 -22.23
N ASP A 232 15.79 5.43 -21.08
CA ASP A 232 14.49 6.10 -20.93
C ASP A 232 14.54 7.53 -21.50
N ASP A 233 14.74 7.65 -22.82
CA ASP A 233 14.89 8.92 -23.53
C ASP A 233 13.54 9.64 -23.74
N GLN A 234 12.43 8.92 -23.55
CA GLN A 234 11.11 9.51 -23.63
C GLN A 234 10.86 10.43 -22.42
N PRO A 235 10.36 11.66 -22.66
CA PRO A 235 10.02 12.57 -21.59
C PRO A 235 8.87 11.98 -20.76
N TYR A 236 9.11 11.84 -19.46
CA TYR A 236 8.07 11.48 -18.51
C TYR A 236 7.33 12.74 -18.06
N HIS A 237 6.01 12.68 -18.10
CA HIS A 237 5.10 13.72 -17.63
C HIS A 237 4.12 13.13 -16.63
N GLY A 238 4.25 13.48 -15.36
CA GLY A 238 3.36 12.97 -14.32
C GLY A 238 3.84 13.26 -12.92
N TRP A 239 3.47 12.40 -12.00
CA TRP A 239 3.86 12.52 -10.60
C TRP A 239 5.28 11.98 -10.40
N VAL A 240 6.06 12.70 -9.60
CA VAL A 240 7.37 12.25 -9.17
C VAL A 240 7.48 12.34 -7.66
N LEU A 241 8.11 11.33 -7.07
CA LEU A 241 8.57 11.39 -5.70
C LEU A 241 10.05 11.78 -5.71
N GLU A 242 10.36 12.88 -5.06
CA GLU A 242 11.72 13.33 -4.78
C GLU A 242 12.13 12.75 -3.42
N PRO A 243 12.94 11.68 -3.40
CA PRO A 243 13.47 11.16 -2.15
C PRO A 243 14.50 12.12 -1.54
N PRO A 244 14.66 12.15 -0.21
CA PRO A 244 15.73 12.93 0.41
C PRO A 244 17.11 12.37 0.04
N ALA A 245 18.13 13.23 0.00
CA ALA A 245 19.50 12.83 -0.34
C ALA A 245 20.05 11.67 0.52
N ALA A 246 19.61 11.57 1.78
CA ALA A 246 19.97 10.47 2.67
C ALA A 246 19.43 9.10 2.21
N TYR A 247 18.26 9.06 1.57
CA TYR A 247 17.70 7.84 0.99
C TYR A 247 18.51 7.42 -0.25
N THR A 248 18.76 8.37 -1.16
CA THR A 248 19.52 8.08 -2.38
C THR A 248 20.97 7.70 -2.08
N GLY A 249 21.62 8.38 -1.14
CA GLY A 249 22.99 8.06 -0.70
C GLY A 249 23.10 6.74 0.04
N ALA A 250 22.08 6.33 0.81
CA ALA A 250 22.08 5.00 1.43
C ALA A 250 21.94 3.88 0.38
N LEU A 251 21.18 4.13 -0.68
CA LEU A 251 20.94 3.14 -1.74
C LEU A 251 22.01 3.08 -2.82
N SER A 252 22.90 4.07 -2.92
CA SER A 252 23.99 4.07 -3.91
C SER A 252 25.01 2.95 -3.69
N LEU A 253 24.98 2.31 -2.52
CA LEU A 253 25.83 1.17 -2.18
C LEU A 253 25.27 -0.17 -2.70
N TYR A 254 24.05 -0.17 -3.23
CA TYR A 254 23.34 -1.39 -3.62
C TYR A 254 23.14 -1.44 -5.14
N PRO A 255 23.44 -2.58 -5.78
CA PRO A 255 23.21 -2.73 -7.21
C PRO A 255 21.70 -2.75 -7.53
N LEU A 256 21.35 -2.06 -8.61
CA LEU A 256 20.02 -2.16 -9.21
C LEU A 256 19.87 -3.52 -9.90
N ALA A 257 18.67 -4.09 -9.84
CA ALA A 257 18.35 -5.24 -10.65
C ALA A 257 18.41 -4.86 -12.13
N GLU A 258 19.30 -5.53 -12.88
CA GLU A 258 19.28 -5.52 -14.35
C GLU A 258 17.85 -5.79 -14.83
N ARG A 259 17.45 -5.18 -15.95
CA ARG A 259 16.10 -5.30 -16.51
C ARG A 259 15.60 -6.74 -16.34
N ARG A 260 14.62 -6.95 -15.47
CA ARG A 260 13.62 -7.97 -15.78
C ARG A 260 12.89 -7.40 -16.99
N LEU A 261 13.40 -7.71 -18.18
CA LEU A 261 12.69 -7.49 -19.43
C LEU A 261 11.36 -8.23 -19.29
N LEU A 262 10.34 -7.53 -18.82
CA LEU A 262 8.98 -7.98 -18.86
C LEU A 262 8.25 -7.02 -19.79
N ALA A 263 8.17 -7.49 -21.03
CA ALA A 263 7.20 -7.05 -22.02
C ALA A 263 5.83 -6.90 -21.35
N ALA A 264 5.29 -5.69 -21.38
CA ALA A 264 3.87 -5.50 -21.52
C ALA A 264 3.63 -5.23 -23.01
N ALA A 265 3.45 -6.33 -23.75
CA ALA A 265 2.64 -6.35 -24.96
C ALA A 265 1.20 -6.67 -24.52
#